data_AF-A0A956BPP1-F1
#
_entry.id   AF-A0A956BPP1-F1
#
_cell.length_a   1.000
_cell.length_b   1.000
_cell.length_c   1.000
_cell.angle_alpha   90.00
_cell.angle_beta   90.00
_cell.angle_gamma   90.00
#
_symmetry.space_group_name_H-M   'P 1'
#
loop_
_entity.id
_entity.type
_entity.pdbx_description
1 polymer ?
#
loop_
_entity_poly.entity_id
_entity_poly.type
_entity_poly.pdbx_seq_one_letter_code
_entity_poly.pdbx_strand_id
1 'polypeptide(L)'
;MKADNQKIVMVTAYDYTMARLVDRAEVDMVLVGDSLGMVVQGHEDTLPVTLDEMIYHTRAVARGRERAFLLGDLPFGSYQV
;
A
#
# COMPACT_ATOMS: atom_id res chain seq x y z
N MET A 1 -6.67 13.15 15.23
CA MET A 1 -7.46 11.93 14.92
C MET A 1 -7.74 11.08 16.16
N LYS A 2 -6.78 10.32 16.72
CA LYS A 2 -7.02 9.48 17.92
C LYS A 2 -7.51 10.26 19.15
N ALA A 3 -6.82 11.35 19.50
CA ALA A 3 -7.21 12.20 20.64
C ALA A 3 -8.60 12.83 20.43
N ASP A 4 -8.96 13.10 19.18
CA ASP A 4 -10.23 13.70 18.78
C ASP A 4 -11.32 12.66 18.47
N ASN A 5 -11.06 11.37 18.74
CA ASN A 5 -11.93 10.23 18.43
C ASN A 5 -12.44 10.16 16.98
N GLN A 6 -11.67 10.68 16.03
CA GLN A 6 -11.93 10.56 14.59
C GLN A 6 -11.41 9.22 14.08
N LYS A 7 -12.26 8.50 13.31
CA LYS A 7 -11.88 7.23 12.69
C LYS A 7 -10.88 7.47 11.57
N ILE A 8 -9.92 6.55 11.44
CA ILE A 8 -8.90 6.57 10.40
C ILE A 8 -9.30 5.56 9.32
N VAL A 9 -9.31 6.00 8.07
CA VAL A 9 -9.60 5.18 6.89
C VAL A 9 -8.31 4.85 6.16
N MET A 10 -8.04 3.56 6.00
CA MET A 10 -6.89 3.05 5.25
C MET A 10 -7.35 2.09 4.17
N VAL A 11 -6.79 2.23 2.96
CA VAL A 11 -7.10 1.35 1.82
C VAL A 11 -5.79 0.95 1.13
N THR A 12 -5.74 -0.26 0.58
CA THR A 12 -4.61 -0.69 -0.23
C THR A 12 -4.66 -0.09 -1.64
N ALA A 13 -3.50 0.28 -2.18
CA ALA A 13 -3.35 0.66 -3.58
C ALA A 13 -1.99 0.19 -4.09
N TYR A 14 -1.91 -0.15 -5.37
CA TYR A 14 -0.71 -0.79 -5.94
C TYR A 14 -0.16 -0.07 -7.17
N ASP A 15 -0.88 0.92 -7.70
CA ASP A 15 -0.44 1.69 -8.86
C ASP A 15 -0.83 3.18 -8.75
N TYR A 16 -0.37 3.96 -9.73
CA TYR A 16 -0.62 5.39 -9.83
C TYR A 16 -2.11 5.74 -9.93
N THR A 17 -2.89 4.97 -10.70
CA THR A 17 -4.30 5.26 -10.96
C THR A 17 -5.13 5.02 -9.71
N MET A 18 -4.95 3.88 -9.05
CA MET A 18 -5.59 3.56 -7.78
C MET A 18 -5.24 4.62 -6.73
N ALA A 19 -3.96 4.97 -6.60
CA ALA A 19 -3.50 5.98 -5.66
C ALA A 19 -4.20 7.34 -5.88
N ARG A 20 -4.33 7.78 -7.14
CA ARG A 20 -5.05 9.02 -7.49
C ARG A 20 -6.52 8.96 -7.09
N LEU A 21 -7.18 7.83 -7.30
CA LEU A 21 -8.60 7.66 -7.01
C LEU A 21 -8.87 7.68 -5.50
N VAL A 22 -8.12 6.88 -4.73
CA VAL A 22 -8.33 6.79 -3.27
C VAL A 22 -7.92 8.08 -2.57
N ASP A 23 -6.87 8.76 -3.03
CA ASP A 23 -6.43 10.03 -2.45
C ASP A 23 -7.47 11.14 -2.63
N ARG A 24 -8.12 11.20 -3.82
CA ARG A 24 -9.27 12.07 -4.11
C ARG A 24 -10.53 11.71 -3.34
N ALA A 25 -10.67 10.45 -2.95
CA ALA A 25 -11.73 9.99 -2.04
C ALA A 25 -11.42 10.30 -0.56
N GLU A 26 -10.36 11.08 -0.30
CA GLU A 26 -9.99 11.60 1.02
C GLU A 26 -9.62 10.52 2.06
N VAL A 27 -9.09 9.36 1.63
CA VAL A 27 -8.58 8.35 2.58
C VAL A 27 -7.40 8.88 3.40
N ASP A 28 -7.33 8.56 4.69
CA ASP A 28 -6.24 9.06 5.53
C ASP A 28 -4.90 8.42 5.16
N MET A 29 -4.93 7.14 4.81
CA MET A 29 -3.73 6.33 4.59
C MET A 29 -3.88 5.42 3.37
N VAL A 30 -2.78 5.24 2.64
CA VAL A 30 -2.65 4.27 1.55
C VAL A 30 -1.58 3.25 1.92
N LEU A 31 -1.95 1.97 1.89
CA LEU A 31 -1.05 0.85 2.13
C LEU A 31 -0.65 0.18 0.81
N VAL A 32 0.65 0.12 0.55
CA VAL A 32 1.23 -0.79 -0.43
C VAL A 32 1.60 -2.06 0.32
N GLY A 33 0.66 -3.01 0.33
CA GLY A 33 0.81 -4.26 1.08
C GLY A 33 1.21 -5.43 0.20
N ASP A 34 1.80 -6.44 0.83
CA ASP A 34 2.19 -7.70 0.16
C ASP A 34 0.98 -8.49 -0.38
N SER A 35 -0.25 -8.11 0.01
CA SER A 35 -1.50 -8.56 -0.60
C SER A 35 -1.54 -8.37 -2.13
N LEU A 36 -0.66 -7.53 -2.69
CA LEU A 36 -0.40 -7.47 -4.13
C LEU A 36 -0.04 -8.83 -4.74
N GLY A 37 0.59 -9.73 -3.98
CA GLY A 37 0.90 -11.09 -4.42
C GLY A 37 -0.35 -11.84 -4.85
N MET A 38 -1.44 -11.69 -4.10
CA MET A 38 -2.71 -12.33 -4.42
C MET A 38 -3.51 -11.54 -5.46
N VAL A 39 -3.68 -10.23 -5.25
CA VAL A 39 -4.66 -9.45 -6.03
C VAL A 39 -4.10 -8.81 -7.30
N VAL A 40 -2.78 -8.71 -7.42
CA VAL A 40 -2.08 -8.16 -8.61
C VAL A 40 -1.35 -9.25 -9.36
N GLN A 41 -0.60 -10.12 -8.66
CA GLN A 41 0.23 -11.16 -9.28
C GLN A 41 -0.51 -12.50 -9.46
N GLY A 42 -1.59 -12.73 -8.71
CA GLY A 42 -2.40 -13.95 -8.82
C GLY A 42 -1.82 -15.17 -8.12
N HIS A 43 -0.91 -14.98 -7.15
CA HIS A 43 -0.42 -16.05 -6.28
C HIS A 43 -1.49 -16.49 -5.26
N GLU A 44 -1.32 -17.70 -4.71
CA GLU A 44 -2.22 -18.23 -3.68
C GLU A 44 -2.03 -17.54 -2.31
N ASP A 45 -0.83 -17.02 -2.05
CA ASP A 45 -0.46 -16.30 -0.85
C ASP A 45 0.53 -15.15 -1.15
N THR A 46 1.06 -14.49 -0.12
CA THR A 46 1.96 -13.34 -0.25
C THR A 46 3.45 -13.70 -0.12
N LEU A 47 3.79 -14.97 0.14
CA LEU A 47 5.18 -15.40 0.37
C LEU A 47 6.12 -15.15 -0.82
N PRO A 48 5.68 -15.26 -2.09
CA PRO A 48 6.54 -15.00 -3.24
C PRO A 48 6.93 -13.53 -3.43
N VAL A 49 6.24 -12.59 -2.75
CA VAL A 49 6.45 -11.16 -2.96
C VAL A 49 7.84 -10.73 -2.49
N THR A 50 8.57 -10.06 -3.37
CA THR A 50 9.94 -9.60 -3.14
C THR A 50 10.00 -8.13 -2.69
N LEU A 51 11.11 -7.74 -2.05
CA LEU A 51 11.34 -6.35 -1.65
C LEU A 51 11.39 -5.41 -2.87
N ASP A 52 11.92 -5.85 -4.01
CA ASP A 52 11.96 -5.05 -5.23
C ASP A 52 10.58 -4.76 -5.79
N GLU A 53 9.65 -5.71 -5.71
CA GLU A 53 8.25 -5.52 -6.10
C GLU A 53 7.54 -4.53 -5.16
N MET A 54 7.76 -4.66 -3.85
CA MET A 54 7.26 -3.68 -2.88
C MET A 54 7.76 -2.28 -3.21
N ILE A 55 9.06 -2.13 -3.45
CA ILE A 55 9.68 -0.85 -3.85
C ILE A 55 9.07 -0.33 -5.16
N TYR A 56 8.86 -1.19 -6.15
CA TYR A 56 8.26 -0.80 -7.43
C TYR A 56 6.83 -0.24 -7.24
N HIS A 57 5.97 -0.99 -6.55
CA HIS A 57 4.59 -0.58 -6.30
C HIS A 57 4.52 0.66 -5.40
N THR A 58 5.37 0.77 -4.38
CA THR A 58 5.47 1.98 -3.54
C THR A 58 5.87 3.21 -4.35
N ARG A 59 6.84 3.11 -5.26
CA ARG A 59 7.19 4.23 -6.16
C ARG A 59 6.04 4.62 -7.08
N ALA A 60 5.27 3.66 -7.59
CA ALA A 60 4.12 3.94 -8.44
C ALA A 60 3.03 4.71 -7.66
N VAL A 61 2.69 4.23 -6.46
CA VAL A 61 1.69 4.86 -5.58
C VAL A 61 2.14 6.23 -5.09
N ALA A 62 3.42 6.38 -4.72
CA ALA A 62 3.98 7.65 -4.26
C ALA A 62 3.79 8.79 -5.27
N ARG A 63 3.88 8.49 -6.58
CA ARG A 63 3.63 9.46 -7.65
C ARG A 63 2.16 9.84 -7.78
N GLY A 64 1.23 8.95 -7.41
CA GLY A 64 -0.21 9.12 -7.61
C GLY A 64 -0.95 9.75 -6.44
N ARG A 65 -0.46 9.59 -5.20
CA ARG A 65 -1.04 10.26 -4.03
C ARG A 65 -0.56 11.71 -3.91
N GLU A 66 -1.37 12.60 -3.34
CA GLU A 66 -1.03 13.98 -2.99
C GLU A 66 -1.11 14.23 -1.47
N ARG A 67 -2.11 13.67 -0.78
CA ARG A 67 -2.39 13.95 0.63
C ARG A 67 -2.19 12.76 1.57
N ALA A 68 -2.73 11.59 1.22
CA ALA A 68 -2.77 10.42 2.09
C ALA A 68 -1.37 9.99 2.54
N PHE A 69 -1.27 9.52 3.79
CA PHE A 69 -0.02 9.00 4.32
C PHE A 69 0.27 7.63 3.69
N LEU A 70 1.47 7.46 3.13
CA LEU A 70 1.86 6.27 2.39
C LEU A 70 2.64 5.30 3.28
N LEU A 71 2.17 4.06 3.36
CA LEU A 71 2.85 2.94 4.01
C LEU A 71 3.23 1.89 2.97
N GLY A 72 4.37 1.25 3.17
CA GLY A 72 4.77 0.07 2.43
C GLY A 72 5.12 -1.05 3.39
N ASP A 73 4.65 -2.27 3.11
CA ASP A 73 5.04 -3.44 3.89
C ASP A 73 6.48 -3.84 3.61
N LEU A 74 7.09 -4.46 4.62
CA LEU A 74 8.30 -5.26 4.44
C LEU A 74 7.84 -6.70 4.16
N PRO A 75 8.13 -7.26 2.99
CA PRO A 75 7.62 -8.57 2.62
C PRO A 75 8.31 -9.67 3.42
N PHE A 76 7.73 -10.88 3.40
CA PHE A 76 8.31 -12.03 4.08
C PHE A 76 9.77 -12.28 3.64
N GLY A 77 10.63 -12.63 4.60
CA GLY A 77 12.06 -12.85 4.38
C GLY A 77 12.93 -11.59 4.33
N SER A 78 12.34 -10.38 4.36
CA SER A 78 13.10 -9.13 4.30
C SER A 78 13.50 -8.56 5.67
N TYR A 79 12.92 -9.03 6.78
CA TYR A 79 13.14 -8.43 8.11
C TYR A 79 13.26 -9.43 9.28
N GLN A 80 12.98 -10.71 9.08
CA GLN A 80 12.81 -11.72 10.13
C GLN A 80 14.11 -12.43 10.57
N VAL A 81 15.27 -11.77 10.55
CA VAL A 81 16.55 -12.41 10.89
C VAL A 81 16.53 -13.05 12.29
#